data_AF-A0A914KT12-F1
#
_entry.id   AF-A0A914KT12-F1
#
_cell.length_a   1.000
_cell.length_b   1.000
_cell.length_c   1.000
_cell.angle_alpha   90.00
_cell.angle_beta   90.00
_cell.angle_gamma   90.00
#
_symmetry.space_group_name_H-M   'P 1'
#
loop_
_entity.id
_entity.type
_entity.pdbx_description
1 polymer ?
#
loop_
_entity_poly.entity_id
_entity_poly.type
_entity_poly.pdbx_seq_one_letter_code
_entity_poly.pdbx_strand_id
1 'polypeptide(L)'
;MLLFKHGRNRAAAFGMLWELLLLALIHQVAGEGEASPEPPAVPPSAANTVGFGRHTKSGDKVKLTSGEWNPAASPEDLKAYKDAGALNPCDDIEYEKETGDIIVKYRKDGKTKSDGCMLDLLTKYTTSVDFIIGIKNGNGLEHCLKPTETYDTNCRGRWFWARCDKATEYRESSHANTLPFIYSRTVAEFQSMRYFQPATGDGCPGSCSGNTVCRKWTGLAAGFANHGGKLLRTVAGIGDPGGSYCGLANSVGENDVSYKITVDNGNMHWFKSEGCAWEEGGFPRDTQCVNKNSMAQELGEKITWETEPPKGEFTRLFTFALLPQKGAKVHTRNKIEGEGLSGPNCDELYVKFPGSSFKLLVPGGSAPPQVVETLEPPPPTAPSTPPPVQPAEEGGGSMAIVVVIVIIVLIVAVVGGVLVFFFVIKKSEPDAVEEDYFGTSKAGGTTKTKAGTTVGATQAKTGGLTTVGTKAGTTAGGTAKTAAAATKAGTTVGGKTAGGKTAGGGTTKK
;
A
#
# COMPACT_ATOMS: atom_id res chain seq x y z
N MET A 1 28.13 -37.24 40.62
CA MET A 1 27.75 -37.07 42.03
C MET A 1 28.20 -35.68 42.48
N LEU A 2 27.30 -34.69 42.45
CA LEU A 2 27.58 -33.30 42.85
C LEU A 2 26.44 -32.83 43.75
N LEU A 3 26.76 -32.37 44.96
CA LEU A 3 25.78 -32.04 45.99
C LEU A 3 25.38 -30.57 45.93
N PHE A 4 24.19 -30.28 45.39
CA PHE A 4 23.58 -28.95 45.47
C PHE A 4 23.12 -28.66 46.91
N LYS A 5 23.94 -27.92 47.67
CA LYS A 5 23.66 -27.51 49.05
C LYS A 5 22.65 -26.34 49.08
N HIS A 6 21.39 -26.62 48.78
CA HIS A 6 20.30 -25.63 48.74
C HIS A 6 19.82 -25.20 50.15
N GLY A 7 20.48 -24.19 50.72
CA GLY A 7 20.01 -23.47 51.90
C GLY A 7 19.14 -22.25 51.54
N ARG A 8 17.97 -22.13 52.19
CA ARG A 8 17.17 -20.90 52.37
C ARG A 8 17.11 -19.92 51.17
N ASN A 9 16.41 -20.28 50.09
CA ASN A 9 15.93 -19.26 49.12
C ASN A 9 14.63 -19.62 48.35
N ARG A 10 13.73 -20.40 48.99
CA ARG A 10 12.46 -20.85 48.37
C ARG A 10 11.48 -19.72 47.98
N ALA A 11 11.56 -18.55 48.60
CA ALA A 11 10.70 -17.41 48.27
C ALA A 11 10.99 -16.84 46.87
N ALA A 12 12.27 -16.66 46.52
CA ALA A 12 12.68 -16.12 45.21
C ALA A 12 12.25 -17.02 44.03
N ALA A 13 12.27 -18.34 44.24
CA ALA A 13 11.80 -19.31 43.24
C ALA A 13 10.29 -19.21 42.97
N PHE A 14 9.48 -18.92 44.00
CA PHE A 14 8.04 -18.70 43.84
C PHE A 14 7.73 -17.37 43.14
N GLY A 15 8.49 -16.30 43.41
CA GLY A 15 8.34 -15.02 42.71
C GLY A 15 8.56 -15.14 41.20
N MET A 16 9.69 -15.72 40.78
CA MET A 16 9.96 -15.95 39.35
C MET A 16 8.93 -16.88 38.68
N LEU A 17 8.44 -17.91 39.37
CA LEU A 17 7.40 -18.77 38.81
C LEU A 17 6.06 -18.03 38.63
N TRP A 18 5.72 -17.13 39.56
CA TRP A 18 4.51 -16.31 39.47
C TRP A 18 4.59 -15.28 38.34
N GLU A 19 5.72 -14.58 38.18
CA GLU A 19 5.91 -13.64 37.06
C GLU A 19 5.87 -14.35 35.70
N LEU A 20 6.48 -15.55 35.57
CA LEU A 20 6.39 -16.35 34.36
C LEU A 20 4.96 -16.82 34.07
N LEU A 21 4.20 -17.22 35.10
CA LEU A 21 2.79 -17.61 34.94
C LEU A 21 1.92 -16.40 34.55
N LEU A 22 2.18 -15.23 35.13
CA LEU A 22 1.47 -13.98 34.81
C LEU A 22 1.77 -13.51 33.39
N LEU A 23 3.03 -13.57 32.95
CA LEU A 23 3.43 -13.26 31.57
C LEU A 23 2.84 -14.25 30.57
N ALA A 24 2.74 -15.55 30.93
CA ALA A 24 2.07 -16.56 30.12
C ALA A 24 0.56 -16.29 30.02
N LEU A 25 -0.11 -15.94 31.13
CA LEU A 25 -1.53 -15.55 31.13
C LEU A 25 -1.77 -14.27 30.32
N ILE A 26 -0.90 -13.27 30.41
CA ILE A 26 -0.98 -12.05 29.58
C ILE A 26 -0.77 -12.40 28.10
N HIS A 27 0.18 -13.27 27.76
CA HIS A 27 0.35 -13.78 26.38
C HIS A 27 -0.81 -14.65 25.90
N GLN A 28 -1.54 -15.32 26.79
CA GLN A 28 -2.70 -16.13 26.42
C GLN A 28 -3.95 -15.28 26.23
N VAL A 29 -4.19 -14.29 27.09
CA VAL A 29 -5.30 -13.32 26.95
C VAL A 29 -5.07 -12.34 25.80
N ALA A 30 -3.84 -11.95 25.51
CA ALA A 30 -3.48 -11.22 24.28
C ALA A 30 -3.31 -12.14 23.05
N GLY A 31 -3.16 -13.45 23.28
CA GLY A 31 -3.03 -14.50 22.25
C GLY A 31 -4.38 -15.00 21.74
N GLU A 32 -5.44 -14.86 22.55
CA GLU A 32 -6.84 -14.75 22.12
C GLU A 32 -7.09 -13.39 21.43
N GLY A 33 -6.16 -12.99 20.55
CA GLY A 33 -6.30 -11.82 19.70
C GLY A 33 -7.54 -11.95 18.82
N GLU A 34 -8.22 -10.82 18.61
CA GLU A 34 -9.52 -10.73 17.95
C GLU A 34 -9.62 -11.69 16.77
N ALA A 35 -10.46 -12.73 16.90
CA ALA A 35 -10.65 -13.72 15.85
C ALA A 35 -11.18 -13.01 14.60
N SER A 36 -10.26 -12.75 13.65
CA SER A 36 -10.49 -11.87 12.51
C SER A 36 -11.83 -12.23 11.86
N PRO A 37 -12.84 -11.33 11.90
CA PRO A 37 -14.23 -11.71 11.71
C PRO A 37 -14.40 -12.44 10.37
N GLU A 38 -14.95 -13.64 10.44
CA GLU A 38 -15.08 -14.52 9.28
C GLU A 38 -15.82 -13.76 8.16
N PRO A 39 -15.22 -13.60 6.96
CA PRO A 39 -15.77 -12.71 5.97
C PRO A 39 -17.16 -13.19 5.55
N PRO A 40 -18.17 -12.29 5.50
CA PRO A 40 -19.56 -12.69 5.34
C PRO A 40 -19.74 -13.49 4.04
N ALA A 41 -20.36 -14.66 4.18
CA ALA A 41 -20.49 -15.65 3.11
C ALA A 41 -21.05 -15.01 1.82
N VAL A 42 -20.20 -14.94 0.80
CA VAL A 42 -20.51 -14.22 -0.44
C VAL A 42 -21.60 -14.99 -1.21
N PRO A 43 -22.75 -14.38 -1.54
CA PRO A 43 -23.83 -15.08 -2.23
C PRO A 43 -23.39 -15.50 -3.63
N PRO A 44 -23.76 -16.70 -4.13
CA PRO A 44 -23.23 -17.26 -5.37
C PRO A 44 -23.55 -16.43 -6.63
N SER A 45 -24.55 -15.55 -6.58
CA SER A 45 -24.84 -14.58 -7.65
C SER A 45 -23.73 -13.56 -7.87
N ALA A 46 -22.88 -13.27 -6.87
CA ALA A 46 -21.82 -12.28 -6.96
C ALA A 46 -20.63 -12.70 -7.84
N ALA A 47 -20.52 -13.98 -8.20
CA ALA A 47 -19.42 -14.52 -9.00
C ALA A 47 -19.37 -13.96 -10.44
N ASN A 48 -20.49 -13.47 -10.97
CA ASN A 48 -20.56 -12.79 -12.27
C ASN A 48 -20.82 -11.28 -12.15
N THR A 49 -20.85 -10.74 -10.92
CA THR A 49 -21.04 -9.31 -10.67
C THR A 49 -19.69 -8.61 -10.69
N VAL A 50 -19.50 -7.61 -11.55
CA VAL A 50 -18.29 -6.79 -11.61
C VAL A 50 -18.61 -5.32 -11.34
N GLY A 51 -17.62 -4.59 -10.83
CA GLY A 51 -17.69 -3.13 -10.73
C GLY A 51 -18.57 -2.58 -9.60
N PHE A 52 -18.45 -1.26 -9.42
CA PHE A 52 -19.16 -0.47 -8.41
C PHE A 52 -20.68 -0.55 -8.61
N GLY A 53 -21.13 -0.39 -9.86
CA GLY A 53 -22.52 -0.45 -10.29
C GLY A 53 -23.11 -1.86 -10.38
N ARG A 54 -22.37 -2.89 -9.95
CA ARG A 54 -22.82 -4.30 -9.91
C ARG A 54 -23.25 -4.86 -11.28
N HIS A 55 -22.47 -4.58 -12.31
CA HIS A 55 -22.75 -4.99 -13.68
C HIS A 55 -22.60 -6.51 -13.88
N THR A 56 -23.33 -7.06 -14.85
CA THR A 56 -23.33 -8.52 -15.09
C THR A 56 -22.33 -8.89 -16.18
N LYS A 57 -21.26 -9.57 -15.80
CA LYS A 57 -20.29 -10.17 -16.73
C LYS A 57 -20.85 -11.46 -17.33
N SER A 58 -20.65 -11.63 -18.64
CA SER A 58 -20.97 -12.85 -19.39
C SER A 58 -19.85 -13.12 -20.38
N GLY A 59 -18.89 -13.97 -19.98
CA GLY A 59 -17.65 -14.20 -20.73
C GLY A 59 -16.82 -12.91 -20.87
N ASP A 60 -16.63 -12.46 -22.11
CA ASP A 60 -15.87 -11.28 -22.48
C ASP A 60 -16.62 -9.95 -22.37
N LYS A 61 -17.93 -10.03 -22.16
CA LYS A 61 -18.85 -8.88 -22.20
C LYS A 61 -19.39 -8.56 -20.82
N VAL A 62 -19.76 -7.30 -20.62
CA VAL A 62 -20.45 -6.82 -19.42
C VAL A 62 -21.70 -6.06 -19.84
N LYS A 63 -22.85 -6.60 -19.40
CA LYS A 63 -24.12 -5.89 -19.48
C LYS A 63 -24.20 -4.92 -18.30
N LEU A 64 -24.32 -3.63 -18.61
CA LEU A 64 -24.50 -2.61 -17.59
C LEU A 64 -25.84 -2.81 -16.86
N THR A 65 -25.86 -2.48 -15.57
CA THR A 65 -27.03 -2.69 -14.70
C THR A 65 -28.21 -1.84 -15.17
N SER A 66 -29.44 -2.33 -15.05
CA SER A 66 -30.65 -1.60 -15.47
C SER A 66 -30.78 -0.27 -14.71
N GLY A 67 -30.92 0.82 -15.48
CA GLY A 67 -30.68 2.20 -15.06
C GLY A 67 -29.66 2.83 -16.01
N GLU A 68 -29.77 4.11 -16.33
CA GLU A 68 -28.99 4.73 -17.41
C GLU A 68 -27.54 5.08 -17.00
N TRP A 69 -26.72 4.07 -16.67
CA TRP A 69 -25.30 4.30 -16.39
C TRP A 69 -24.64 5.03 -17.56
N ASN A 70 -24.10 6.22 -17.28
CA ASN A 70 -23.67 7.19 -18.29
C ASN A 70 -22.22 7.64 -18.02
N PRO A 71 -21.46 8.05 -19.05
CA PRO A 71 -20.16 8.67 -18.84
C PRO A 71 -20.35 10.04 -18.17
N ALA A 72 -19.59 10.32 -17.11
CA ALA A 72 -19.51 11.66 -16.54
C ALA A 72 -19.03 12.66 -17.60
N ALA A 73 -19.76 13.77 -17.73
CA ALA A 73 -19.41 14.91 -18.55
C ALA A 73 -18.74 16.02 -17.71
N SER A 74 -19.14 16.18 -16.44
CA SER A 74 -18.62 17.24 -15.57
C SER A 74 -18.54 16.82 -14.08
N PRO A 75 -17.84 17.58 -13.22
CA PRO A 75 -17.70 17.25 -11.78
C PRO A 75 -19.01 17.16 -11.01
N GLU A 76 -20.06 17.81 -11.50
CA GLU A 76 -21.40 17.77 -10.91
C GLU A 76 -22.01 16.35 -10.98
N ASP A 77 -21.63 15.55 -11.98
CA ASP A 77 -22.00 14.13 -12.11
C ASP A 77 -21.38 13.25 -11.01
N LEU A 78 -20.24 13.66 -10.42
CA LEU A 78 -19.60 12.92 -9.33
C LEU A 78 -20.51 12.79 -8.11
N LYS A 79 -21.45 13.71 -7.93
CA LYS A 79 -22.44 13.63 -6.85
C LYS A 79 -23.31 12.38 -7.00
N ALA A 80 -23.81 12.09 -8.21
CA ALA A 80 -24.62 10.89 -8.46
C ALA A 80 -23.85 9.59 -8.18
N TYR A 81 -22.53 9.58 -8.40
CA TYR A 81 -21.65 8.46 -8.05
C TYR A 81 -21.46 8.32 -6.51
N LYS A 82 -21.22 9.43 -5.79
CA LYS A 82 -21.05 9.41 -4.32
C LYS A 82 -22.35 9.05 -3.60
N ASP A 83 -23.48 9.59 -4.06
CA ASP A 83 -24.81 9.37 -3.47
C ASP A 83 -25.41 8.00 -3.82
N ALA A 84 -24.78 7.20 -4.70
CA ALA A 84 -25.36 5.99 -5.29
C ALA A 84 -25.68 4.84 -4.31
N GLY A 85 -25.19 4.90 -3.06
CA GLY A 85 -25.39 3.86 -2.04
C GLY A 85 -24.82 2.47 -2.37
N ALA A 86 -24.00 2.36 -3.42
CA ALA A 86 -23.48 1.10 -3.95
C ALA A 86 -22.20 0.64 -3.22
N LEU A 87 -21.30 -0.08 -3.90
CA LEU A 87 -20.17 -0.79 -3.29
C LEU A 87 -19.00 0.12 -2.90
N ASN A 88 -19.23 0.96 -1.89
CA ASN A 88 -18.28 1.90 -1.29
C ASN A 88 -17.64 2.84 -2.33
N PRO A 89 -18.29 3.97 -2.66
CA PRO A 89 -17.74 4.93 -3.61
C PRO A 89 -16.46 5.56 -3.07
N CYS A 90 -15.63 6.08 -3.97
CA CYS A 90 -14.46 6.86 -3.61
C CYS A 90 -14.90 8.26 -3.21
N ASP A 91 -15.03 8.50 -1.90
CA ASP A 91 -15.49 9.79 -1.37
C ASP A 91 -14.56 10.94 -1.81
N ASP A 92 -13.24 10.69 -1.85
CA ASP A 92 -12.21 11.63 -2.33
C ASP A 92 -11.92 11.51 -3.85
N ILE A 93 -12.95 11.41 -4.71
CA ILE A 93 -12.82 11.59 -6.18
C ILE A 93 -13.03 13.05 -6.62
N GLU A 94 -12.18 13.50 -7.54
CA GLU A 94 -12.18 14.79 -8.22
C GLU A 94 -12.15 14.59 -9.77
N TYR A 95 -12.64 15.57 -10.53
CA TYR A 95 -12.64 15.58 -12.01
C TYR A 95 -12.11 16.92 -12.51
N GLU A 96 -11.03 16.90 -13.28
CA GLU A 96 -10.32 18.08 -13.76
C GLU A 96 -11.04 18.67 -14.99
N LYS A 97 -11.69 19.84 -14.83
CA LYS A 97 -12.62 20.39 -15.85
C LYS A 97 -11.98 20.64 -17.24
N GLU A 98 -10.67 20.85 -17.32
CA GLU A 98 -9.97 21.19 -18.57
C GLU A 98 -9.52 19.95 -19.37
N THR A 99 -9.06 18.91 -18.69
CA THR A 99 -8.54 17.65 -19.28
C THR A 99 -9.59 16.55 -19.34
N GLY A 100 -10.59 16.61 -18.45
CA GLY A 100 -11.49 15.51 -18.12
C GLY A 100 -10.82 14.40 -17.31
N ASP A 101 -9.61 14.62 -16.76
CA ASP A 101 -8.89 13.63 -15.97
C ASP A 101 -9.61 13.35 -14.65
N ILE A 102 -9.65 12.07 -14.30
CA ILE A 102 -10.33 11.56 -13.10
C ILE A 102 -9.25 11.28 -12.06
N ILE A 103 -9.29 11.99 -10.93
CA ILE A 103 -8.30 11.89 -9.86
C ILE A 103 -8.96 11.25 -8.65
N VAL A 104 -8.50 10.07 -8.27
CA VAL A 104 -8.99 9.32 -7.10
C VAL A 104 -7.93 9.38 -6.01
N LYS A 105 -8.30 9.94 -4.86
CA LYS A 105 -7.36 10.26 -3.78
C LYS A 105 -7.48 9.27 -2.63
N TYR A 106 -6.34 9.10 -1.97
CA TYR A 106 -6.11 8.14 -0.90
C TYR A 106 -5.39 8.90 0.22
N ARG A 107 -6.18 9.64 1.00
CA ARG A 107 -5.68 10.55 2.04
C ARG A 107 -5.31 9.81 3.31
N LYS A 108 -4.42 10.41 4.09
CA LYS A 108 -3.92 9.91 5.38
C LYS A 108 -5.01 9.67 6.44
N ASP A 109 -6.08 10.45 6.34
CA ASP A 109 -7.28 10.51 7.18
C ASP A 109 -8.57 10.17 6.41
N GLY A 110 -8.52 10.08 5.08
CA GLY A 110 -9.67 9.77 4.21
C GLY A 110 -10.13 8.32 4.32
N LYS A 111 -11.45 8.11 4.30
CA LYS A 111 -12.12 6.80 4.47
C LYS A 111 -11.66 5.72 3.48
N THR A 112 -11.20 6.09 2.29
CA THR A 112 -10.58 5.17 1.32
C THR A 112 -9.42 4.35 1.93
N LYS A 113 -8.73 4.89 2.93
CA LYS A 113 -7.66 4.20 3.70
C LYS A 113 -8.17 3.03 4.54
N SER A 114 -9.29 3.20 5.25
CA SER A 114 -9.84 2.20 6.17
C SER A 114 -10.70 1.15 5.45
N ASP A 115 -11.39 1.58 4.38
CA ASP A 115 -12.46 0.81 3.76
C ASP A 115 -12.14 0.39 2.32
N GLY A 116 -11.18 1.04 1.64
CA GLY A 116 -11.02 0.98 0.18
C GLY A 116 -12.13 1.74 -0.56
N CYS A 117 -12.17 1.68 -1.89
CA CYS A 117 -13.31 2.13 -2.69
C CYS A 117 -13.26 1.54 -4.12
N MET A 118 -14.36 1.58 -4.87
CA MET A 118 -14.44 1.01 -6.23
C MET A 118 -15.00 2.00 -7.27
N LEU A 119 -14.46 1.95 -8.49
CA LEU A 119 -14.85 2.78 -9.63
C LEU A 119 -15.09 1.92 -10.87
N ASP A 120 -16.06 2.37 -11.68
CA ASP A 120 -16.30 1.87 -13.02
C ASP A 120 -15.85 2.92 -14.04
N LEU A 121 -14.93 2.55 -14.92
CA LEU A 121 -14.34 3.43 -15.91
C LEU A 121 -14.63 2.87 -17.30
N LEU A 122 -15.31 3.64 -18.15
CA LEU A 122 -15.36 3.35 -19.58
C LEU A 122 -14.01 3.72 -20.21
N THR A 123 -13.48 2.88 -21.09
CA THR A 123 -12.20 3.07 -21.76
C THR A 123 -12.23 2.69 -23.24
N LYS A 124 -11.27 3.22 -23.98
CA LYS A 124 -10.96 2.85 -25.38
C LYS A 124 -9.98 1.68 -25.46
N TYR A 125 -9.32 1.33 -24.35
CA TYR A 125 -8.24 0.34 -24.31
C TYR A 125 -8.73 -1.11 -24.42
N THR A 126 -8.05 -1.90 -25.24
CA THR A 126 -8.39 -3.30 -25.52
C THR A 126 -7.44 -4.32 -24.88
N THR A 127 -6.14 -4.01 -24.82
CA THR A 127 -5.07 -4.91 -24.35
C THR A 127 -4.13 -4.32 -23.30
N SER A 128 -4.02 -2.99 -23.24
CA SER A 128 -3.06 -2.28 -22.37
C SER A 128 -3.71 -1.02 -21.81
N VAL A 129 -3.59 -0.79 -20.50
CA VAL A 129 -4.26 0.29 -19.75
C VAL A 129 -3.22 1.16 -19.05
N ASP A 130 -3.15 2.43 -19.44
CA ASP A 130 -2.24 3.43 -18.86
C ASP A 130 -2.97 4.30 -17.82
N PHE A 131 -2.39 4.45 -16.63
CA PHE A 131 -2.81 5.41 -15.60
C PHE A 131 -1.60 5.92 -14.82
N ILE A 132 -1.78 6.98 -14.04
CA ILE A 132 -0.72 7.64 -13.28
C ILE A 132 -0.93 7.40 -11.79
N ILE A 133 0.12 7.08 -11.04
CA ILE A 133 0.10 7.07 -9.56
C ILE A 133 1.05 8.16 -9.05
N GLY A 134 0.59 8.91 -8.06
CA GLY A 134 1.37 9.99 -7.45
C GLY A 134 1.24 10.10 -5.94
N ILE A 135 2.07 10.97 -5.37
CA ILE A 135 2.18 11.25 -3.95
C ILE A 135 2.34 12.76 -3.73
N LYS A 136 1.65 13.28 -2.72
CA LYS A 136 1.64 14.70 -2.33
C LYS A 136 1.88 14.87 -0.85
N ASN A 137 2.61 15.94 -0.51
CA ASN A 137 2.77 16.41 0.86
C ASN A 137 2.96 17.93 0.86
N GLY A 138 2.15 18.66 1.62
CA GLY A 138 2.09 20.13 1.56
C GLY A 138 3.38 20.84 2.00
N ASN A 139 4.24 20.14 2.74
CA ASN A 139 5.50 20.65 3.30
C ASN A 139 6.75 20.00 2.68
N GLY A 140 6.64 19.37 1.51
CA GLY A 140 7.72 18.59 0.88
C GLY A 140 7.69 17.11 1.26
N LEU A 141 8.06 16.23 0.32
CA LEU A 141 7.97 14.78 0.49
C LEU A 141 9.01 14.20 1.46
N GLU A 142 10.12 14.89 1.73
CA GLU A 142 11.14 14.46 2.70
C GLU A 142 10.60 14.37 4.13
N HIS A 143 9.55 15.12 4.44
CA HIS A 143 8.90 15.15 5.75
C HIS A 143 7.97 13.94 6.02
N CYS A 144 7.69 13.11 5.01
CA CYS A 144 6.71 12.02 5.11
C CYS A 144 7.14 10.68 4.48
N LEU A 145 8.13 10.70 3.58
CA LEU A 145 8.78 9.50 3.07
C LEU A 145 9.77 8.93 4.09
N LYS A 146 9.63 7.65 4.46
CA LYS A 146 10.69 6.96 5.21
C LYS A 146 11.96 6.87 4.36
N PRO A 147 13.15 7.10 4.94
CA PRO A 147 14.42 6.81 4.27
C PRO A 147 14.56 5.30 4.03
N THR A 148 15.19 4.90 2.92
CA THR A 148 15.55 3.50 2.65
C THR A 148 16.71 3.08 3.55
N GLU A 149 16.46 2.15 4.47
CA GLU A 149 17.48 1.74 5.43
C GLU A 149 18.51 0.80 4.79
N THR A 150 19.79 1.09 5.02
CA THR A 150 20.93 0.36 4.43
C THR A 150 21.65 -0.43 5.51
N TYR A 151 21.23 -1.69 5.70
CA TYR A 151 21.83 -2.58 6.68
C TYR A 151 23.03 -3.35 6.10
N ASP A 152 24.14 -3.36 6.84
CA ASP A 152 25.34 -4.19 6.57
C ASP A 152 25.06 -5.66 6.96
N THR A 153 24.18 -6.31 6.20
CA THR A 153 23.50 -7.54 6.66
C THR A 153 24.38 -8.78 6.84
N ASN A 154 25.60 -8.79 6.31
CA ASN A 154 26.60 -9.82 6.61
C ASN A 154 28.03 -9.27 6.48
N CYS A 155 28.57 -8.63 7.52
CA CYS A 155 30.02 -8.49 7.69
C CYS A 155 30.68 -9.84 8.08
N ARG A 156 30.59 -10.85 7.20
CA ARG A 156 31.09 -12.22 7.47
C ARG A 156 32.59 -12.34 7.31
N GLY A 157 33.34 -11.81 8.27
CA GLY A 157 34.75 -12.12 8.45
C GLY A 157 35.25 -11.74 9.83
N ARG A 158 35.93 -12.66 10.53
CA ARG A 158 36.58 -12.39 11.83
C ARG A 158 37.91 -11.62 11.68
N TRP A 159 38.05 -10.83 10.61
CA TRP A 159 39.28 -10.20 10.17
C TRP A 159 38.99 -8.85 9.50
N PHE A 160 39.97 -7.95 9.55
CA PHE A 160 39.91 -6.51 9.21
C PHE A 160 39.59 -6.17 7.72
N TRP A 161 39.24 -7.17 6.90
CA TRP A 161 39.05 -7.05 5.45
C TRP A 161 37.73 -7.68 4.96
N ALA A 162 36.78 -7.93 5.87
CA ALA A 162 35.47 -8.45 5.49
C ALA A 162 34.74 -7.46 4.58
N ARG A 163 34.37 -7.89 3.36
CA ARG A 163 33.30 -7.20 2.61
C ARG A 163 32.00 -7.40 3.40
N CYS A 164 31.39 -6.31 3.81
CA CYS A 164 30.01 -6.31 4.25
C CYS A 164 29.13 -6.13 3.02
N ASP A 165 28.33 -7.14 2.70
CA ASP A 165 27.34 -7.01 1.62
C ASP A 165 26.16 -6.16 2.12
N LYS A 166 26.19 -4.88 1.73
CA LYS A 166 25.10 -3.94 1.94
C LYS A 166 23.90 -4.39 1.12
N ALA A 167 22.80 -4.66 1.80
CA ALA A 167 21.55 -5.05 1.18
C ALA A 167 20.45 -4.14 1.70
N THR A 168 20.08 -3.14 0.89
CA THR A 168 19.11 -2.11 1.21
C THR A 168 17.69 -2.68 1.32
N GLU A 169 16.93 -2.28 2.32
CA GLU A 169 15.56 -2.80 2.55
C GLU A 169 14.51 -1.83 2.04
N TYR A 170 14.48 -1.69 0.72
CA TYR A 170 13.59 -0.81 -0.03
C TYR A 170 12.09 -1.00 0.27
N ARG A 171 11.70 -2.20 0.71
CA ARG A 171 10.30 -2.60 1.00
C ARG A 171 9.76 -1.86 2.22
N GLU A 172 10.47 -1.93 3.34
CA GLU A 172 9.98 -1.51 4.65
C GLU A 172 9.78 0.00 4.76
N SER A 173 10.56 0.76 3.98
CA SER A 173 10.39 2.19 3.80
C SER A 173 9.21 2.55 2.90
N SER A 174 8.95 1.81 1.81
CA SER A 174 7.86 2.14 0.88
C SER A 174 6.48 1.74 1.41
N HIS A 175 6.38 0.70 2.25
CA HIS A 175 5.16 0.32 2.98
C HIS A 175 4.45 1.49 3.67
N ALA A 176 5.20 2.49 4.14
CA ALA A 176 4.66 3.68 4.81
C ALA A 176 3.86 4.61 3.88
N ASN A 177 4.07 4.53 2.57
CA ASN A 177 3.38 5.31 1.54
C ASN A 177 3.04 4.41 0.34
N THR A 178 2.39 3.29 0.60
CA THR A 178 1.92 2.34 -0.41
C THR A 178 0.40 2.43 -0.61
N LEU A 179 -0.01 2.49 -1.88
CA LEU A 179 -1.38 2.42 -2.36
C LEU A 179 -1.63 1.00 -2.91
N PRO A 180 -2.38 0.14 -2.18
CA PRO A 180 -2.81 -1.15 -2.69
C PRO A 180 -4.07 -0.99 -3.54
N PHE A 181 -4.10 -1.61 -4.72
CA PHE A 181 -5.23 -1.57 -5.63
C PHE A 181 -5.43 -2.88 -6.37
N ILE A 182 -6.65 -3.10 -6.84
CA ILE A 182 -7.01 -4.18 -7.76
C ILE A 182 -7.67 -3.60 -9.01
N TYR A 183 -7.58 -4.34 -10.11
CA TYR A 183 -8.30 -4.02 -11.34
C TYR A 183 -8.94 -5.27 -11.95
N SER A 184 -10.02 -5.05 -12.70
CA SER A 184 -10.70 -6.05 -13.55
C SER A 184 -11.15 -7.28 -12.77
N ARG A 185 -11.86 -7.05 -11.65
CA ARG A 185 -12.32 -8.06 -10.69
C ARG A 185 -13.82 -8.05 -10.49
N THR A 186 -14.33 -9.18 -10.05
CA THR A 186 -15.69 -9.30 -9.52
C THR A 186 -15.81 -8.61 -8.16
N VAL A 187 -17.05 -8.31 -7.79
CA VAL A 187 -17.41 -7.82 -6.46
C VAL A 187 -17.01 -8.83 -5.38
N ALA A 188 -17.15 -10.13 -5.65
CA ALA A 188 -16.75 -11.20 -4.74
C ALA A 188 -15.25 -11.13 -4.41
N GLU A 189 -14.40 -11.07 -5.45
CA GLU A 189 -12.94 -10.97 -5.31
C GLU A 189 -12.48 -9.66 -4.65
N PHE A 190 -13.19 -8.55 -4.86
CA PHE A 190 -12.91 -7.31 -4.13
C PHE A 190 -13.18 -7.46 -2.64
N GLN A 191 -14.33 -8.01 -2.25
CA GLN A 191 -14.66 -8.16 -0.84
C GLN A 191 -13.73 -9.15 -0.13
N SER A 192 -13.31 -10.25 -0.76
CA SER A 192 -12.32 -11.16 -0.17
C SER A 192 -10.94 -10.50 0.01
N MET A 193 -10.48 -9.72 -0.97
CA MET A 193 -9.20 -9.00 -0.88
C MET A 193 -9.21 -7.83 0.13
N ARG A 194 -10.36 -7.23 0.46
CA ARG A 194 -10.47 -6.24 1.58
C ARG A 194 -10.10 -6.84 2.94
N TYR A 195 -10.22 -8.16 3.10
CA TYR A 195 -9.83 -8.92 4.29
C TYR A 195 -8.55 -9.75 4.09
N PHE A 196 -7.74 -9.41 3.07
CA PHE A 196 -6.48 -10.10 2.73
C PHE A 196 -6.61 -11.62 2.49
N GLN A 197 -7.74 -12.09 1.94
CA GLN A 197 -7.77 -13.42 1.33
C GLN A 197 -7.04 -13.36 -0.02
N PRO A 198 -5.97 -14.15 -0.25
CA PRO A 198 -5.28 -14.16 -1.54
C PRO A 198 -6.18 -14.61 -2.68
N ALA A 199 -6.25 -13.82 -3.75
CA ALA A 199 -6.66 -14.35 -5.04
C ALA A 199 -5.57 -15.33 -5.55
N THR A 200 -5.99 -16.50 -6.01
CA THR A 200 -5.15 -17.63 -6.45
C THR A 200 -5.81 -18.29 -7.64
N GLY A 201 -5.08 -18.78 -8.64
CA GLY A 201 -5.72 -19.48 -9.75
C GLY A 201 -4.74 -20.28 -10.60
N ASP A 202 -5.25 -21.32 -11.25
CA ASP A 202 -4.41 -22.28 -11.96
C ASP A 202 -3.71 -21.69 -13.19
N GLY A 203 -2.48 -22.18 -13.43
CA GLY A 203 -1.68 -21.89 -14.63
C GLY A 203 -0.56 -20.87 -14.44
N CYS A 204 0.68 -21.37 -14.30
CA CYS A 204 1.93 -20.64 -14.58
C CYS A 204 2.61 -21.33 -15.77
N PRO A 205 3.21 -20.60 -16.72
CA PRO A 205 3.95 -21.20 -17.84
C PRO A 205 5.36 -21.69 -17.44
N GLY A 206 5.58 -21.98 -16.16
CA GLY A 206 6.85 -22.38 -15.56
C GLY A 206 6.64 -23.22 -14.30
N SER A 207 7.67 -23.94 -13.87
CA SER A 207 7.56 -25.01 -12.88
C SER A 207 7.49 -24.53 -11.42
N CYS A 208 6.34 -23.96 -11.02
CA CYS A 208 5.93 -24.01 -9.62
C CYS A 208 5.81 -25.50 -9.21
N SER A 209 6.76 -25.97 -8.39
CA SER A 209 6.95 -27.40 -8.13
C SER A 209 6.23 -27.88 -6.86
N GLY A 210 5.93 -29.18 -6.81
CA GLY A 210 5.27 -29.82 -5.68
C GLY A 210 3.89 -29.23 -5.36
N ASN A 211 3.71 -28.77 -4.12
CA ASN A 211 2.46 -28.20 -3.64
C ASN A 211 2.39 -26.67 -3.82
N THR A 212 2.88 -26.15 -4.95
CA THR A 212 2.75 -24.74 -5.32
C THR A 212 2.01 -24.52 -6.64
N VAL A 213 1.47 -23.32 -6.81
CA VAL A 213 0.69 -22.82 -7.95
C VAL A 213 1.08 -21.40 -8.30
N CYS A 214 0.76 -21.00 -9.52
CA CYS A 214 0.82 -19.60 -9.91
C CYS A 214 -0.12 -18.75 -9.06
N ARG A 215 0.38 -17.63 -8.55
CA ARG A 215 -0.48 -16.50 -8.25
C ARG A 215 -0.62 -15.70 -9.54
N LYS A 216 -1.79 -15.77 -10.17
CA LYS A 216 -2.21 -14.75 -11.15
C LYS A 216 -2.43 -13.45 -10.37
N TRP A 217 -1.92 -12.32 -10.86
CA TRP A 217 -2.03 -11.03 -10.17
C TRP A 217 -2.86 -10.04 -10.98
N THR A 218 -3.92 -9.48 -10.38
CA THR A 218 -4.37 -8.11 -10.73
C THR A 218 -4.51 -7.22 -9.49
N GLY A 219 -4.03 -7.70 -8.33
CA GLY A 219 -3.79 -6.87 -7.15
C GLY A 219 -2.33 -6.41 -7.13
N LEU A 220 -2.11 -5.10 -7.18
CA LEU A 220 -0.80 -4.47 -7.15
C LEU A 220 -0.69 -3.50 -5.97
N ALA A 221 0.50 -3.42 -5.39
CA ALA A 221 0.86 -2.46 -4.35
C ALA A 221 1.89 -1.49 -4.93
N ALA A 222 1.55 -0.20 -5.02
CA ALA A 222 2.40 0.84 -5.57
C ALA A 222 2.77 1.85 -4.47
N GLY A 223 4.06 2.03 -4.18
CA GLY A 223 4.49 2.86 -3.05
C GLY A 223 5.78 3.63 -3.25
N PHE A 224 6.08 4.53 -2.31
CA PHE A 224 7.14 5.53 -2.42
C PHE A 224 8.04 5.57 -1.17
N ALA A 225 9.36 5.77 -1.36
CA ALA A 225 10.35 5.91 -0.30
C ALA A 225 11.43 6.95 -0.65
N ASN A 226 12.18 7.43 0.35
CA ASN A 226 13.31 8.35 0.17
C ASN A 226 14.62 7.55 0.05
N HIS A 227 15.22 7.49 -1.13
CA HIS A 227 16.54 6.90 -1.32
C HIS A 227 17.62 7.98 -1.48
N GLY A 228 18.30 8.32 -0.38
CA GLY A 228 19.44 9.24 -0.40
C GLY A 228 19.11 10.65 -0.92
N GLY A 229 17.90 11.16 -0.65
CA GLY A 229 17.42 12.44 -1.16
C GLY A 229 16.75 12.38 -2.54
N LYS A 230 16.64 11.20 -3.16
CA LYS A 230 15.88 10.96 -4.39
C LYS A 230 14.60 10.18 -4.09
N LEU A 231 13.59 10.36 -4.92
CA LEU A 231 12.36 9.58 -4.81
C LEU A 231 12.57 8.18 -5.40
N LEU A 232 12.41 7.16 -4.57
CA LEU A 232 12.27 5.77 -5.00
C LEU A 232 10.79 5.42 -5.10
N ARG A 233 10.35 4.90 -6.24
CA ARG A 233 9.04 4.24 -6.34
C ARG A 233 9.19 2.73 -6.45
N THR A 234 8.19 2.03 -5.94
CA THR A 234 8.12 0.58 -5.83
C THR A 234 6.78 0.09 -6.35
N VAL A 235 6.75 -0.99 -7.11
CA VAL A 235 5.49 -1.67 -7.48
C VAL A 235 5.67 -3.18 -7.35
N ALA A 236 4.77 -3.83 -6.62
CA ALA A 236 4.78 -5.26 -6.31
C ALA A 236 3.38 -5.88 -6.47
N GLY A 237 3.28 -7.21 -6.49
CA GLY A 237 1.99 -7.89 -6.32
C GLY A 237 1.50 -7.80 -4.87
N ILE A 238 0.18 -7.73 -4.63
CA ILE A 238 -0.35 -7.69 -3.24
C ILE A 238 -0.13 -9.04 -2.55
N GLY A 239 0.90 -9.09 -1.70
CA GLY A 239 1.36 -10.34 -1.11
C GLY A 239 2.59 -10.95 -1.80
N ASP A 240 3.23 -10.27 -2.75
CA ASP A 240 4.55 -10.64 -3.29
C ASP A 240 5.66 -10.02 -2.42
N PRO A 241 6.64 -10.79 -1.89
CA PRO A 241 7.89 -10.18 -1.45
C PRO A 241 8.62 -9.44 -2.59
N GLY A 242 8.57 -9.95 -3.83
CA GLY A 242 9.17 -9.35 -5.02
C GLY A 242 8.46 -8.09 -5.50
N GLY A 243 9.25 -7.14 -6.02
CA GLY A 243 8.76 -5.92 -6.65
C GLY A 243 9.79 -5.33 -7.58
N SER A 244 9.37 -4.39 -8.43
CA SER A 244 10.24 -3.51 -9.18
C SER A 244 10.56 -2.27 -8.34
N TYR A 245 11.84 -1.93 -8.23
CA TYR A 245 12.33 -0.72 -7.57
C TYR A 245 12.97 0.19 -8.62
N CYS A 246 12.57 1.45 -8.64
CA CYS A 246 13.06 2.40 -9.63
C CYS A 246 13.20 3.78 -9.02
N GLY A 247 14.39 4.35 -9.14
CA GLY A 247 14.64 5.73 -8.75
C GLY A 247 14.13 6.66 -9.82
N LEU A 248 13.23 7.56 -9.42
CA LEU A 248 12.75 8.63 -10.27
C LEU A 248 13.82 9.73 -10.36
N ALA A 249 13.71 10.59 -11.37
CA ALA A 249 14.61 11.75 -11.51
C ALA A 249 14.37 12.81 -10.42
N ASN A 250 13.18 12.80 -9.81
CA ASN A 250 12.69 13.75 -8.82
C ASN A 250 13.43 13.66 -7.48
N SER A 251 13.59 14.83 -6.87
CA SER A 251 14.09 15.02 -5.51
C SER A 251 12.97 14.85 -4.48
N VAL A 252 13.35 14.60 -3.22
CA VAL A 252 12.36 14.51 -2.13
C VAL A 252 11.85 15.87 -1.64
N GLY A 253 12.46 16.99 -2.04
CA GLY A 253 12.00 18.35 -1.72
C GLY A 253 10.92 18.88 -2.66
N GLU A 254 10.35 18.02 -3.52
CA GLU A 254 9.18 18.32 -4.33
C GLU A 254 7.89 18.01 -3.54
N ASN A 255 6.81 18.76 -3.79
CA ASN A 255 5.53 18.62 -3.05
C ASN A 255 4.54 17.64 -3.71
N ASP A 256 4.72 17.34 -5.00
CA ASP A 256 3.88 16.47 -5.81
C ASP A 256 4.75 15.75 -6.84
N VAL A 257 4.76 14.42 -6.82
CA VAL A 257 5.47 13.62 -7.81
C VAL A 257 4.63 12.41 -8.21
N SER A 258 4.64 12.07 -9.50
CA SER A 258 3.92 10.93 -10.04
C SER A 258 4.69 10.21 -11.14
N TYR A 259 4.29 8.97 -11.41
CA TYR A 259 4.80 8.14 -12.50
C TYR A 259 3.66 7.37 -13.16
N LYS A 260 3.85 7.01 -14.45
CA LYS A 260 2.87 6.23 -15.20
C LYS A 260 3.05 4.73 -14.93
N ILE A 261 1.94 4.02 -14.75
CA ILE A 261 1.83 2.57 -14.81
C ILE A 261 1.04 2.20 -16.07
N THR A 262 1.55 1.22 -16.80
CA THR A 262 0.91 0.61 -17.97
C THR A 262 0.67 -0.85 -17.63
N VAL A 263 -0.57 -1.28 -17.47
CA VAL A 263 -0.92 -2.70 -17.25
C VAL A 263 -1.18 -3.34 -18.62
N ASP A 264 -0.49 -4.44 -18.95
CA ASP A 264 -0.47 -5.02 -20.30
C ASP A 264 -0.86 -6.52 -20.27
N ASN A 265 -1.93 -6.85 -21.00
CA ASN A 265 -2.51 -8.20 -21.06
C ASN A 265 -1.76 -9.14 -22.02
N GLY A 266 -0.93 -8.59 -22.92
CA GLY A 266 -0.22 -9.35 -23.96
C GLY A 266 1.18 -9.81 -23.54
N ASN A 267 1.68 -9.38 -22.38
CA ASN A 267 3.04 -9.64 -21.93
C ASN A 267 3.08 -10.14 -20.48
N MET A 268 3.90 -11.15 -20.18
CA MET A 268 4.17 -11.58 -18.78
C MET A 268 4.91 -10.52 -17.94
N HIS A 269 5.28 -9.39 -18.55
CA HIS A 269 5.61 -8.16 -17.83
C HIS A 269 4.30 -7.41 -17.57
N TRP A 270 3.51 -7.93 -16.60
CA TRP A 270 2.10 -7.58 -16.37
C TRP A 270 1.86 -6.09 -16.15
N PHE A 271 2.90 -5.35 -15.75
CA PHE A 271 2.95 -3.91 -15.95
C PHE A 271 4.32 -3.44 -16.45
N LYS A 272 4.29 -2.29 -17.13
CA LYS A 272 5.42 -1.42 -17.45
C LYS A 272 5.24 -0.10 -16.70
N SER A 273 6.30 0.68 -16.61
CA SER A 273 6.32 1.89 -15.77
C SER A 273 7.43 2.81 -16.23
N GLU A 274 7.13 4.10 -16.37
CA GLU A 274 8.01 5.10 -16.98
C GLU A 274 8.61 6.06 -15.94
N GLY A 275 9.62 6.84 -16.32
CA GLY A 275 10.25 7.86 -15.46
C GLY A 275 11.48 7.41 -14.66
N CYS A 276 11.96 6.19 -14.85
CA CYS A 276 13.13 5.66 -14.14
C CYS A 276 14.42 6.32 -14.62
N ALA A 277 15.11 7.03 -13.72
CA ALA A 277 16.49 7.46 -13.89
C ALA A 277 17.48 6.30 -13.67
N TRP A 278 17.06 5.28 -12.90
CA TRP A 278 17.75 4.00 -12.70
C TRP A 278 16.75 2.94 -12.21
N GLU A 279 17.04 1.67 -12.49
CA GLU A 279 16.28 0.52 -12.02
C GLU A 279 17.19 -0.37 -11.17
N GLU A 280 16.72 -0.82 -9.99
CA GLU A 280 17.39 -1.84 -9.19
C GLU A 280 16.46 -3.04 -9.01
N GLY A 281 16.86 -4.17 -9.58
CA GLY A 281 16.06 -5.38 -9.60
C GLY A 281 14.96 -5.36 -10.66
N GLY A 282 15.10 -6.19 -11.69
CA GLY A 282 13.93 -6.70 -12.39
C GLY A 282 13.14 -7.64 -11.50
N PHE A 283 11.86 -7.86 -11.81
CA PHE A 283 11.06 -8.88 -11.11
C PHE A 283 11.77 -10.23 -11.12
N PRO A 284 11.99 -10.87 -9.95
CA PRO A 284 12.45 -12.24 -9.92
C PRO A 284 11.33 -13.09 -10.52
N ARG A 285 11.60 -13.80 -11.62
CA ARG A 285 10.58 -14.57 -12.34
C ARG A 285 9.95 -15.66 -11.47
N ASP A 286 10.61 -16.02 -10.37
CA ASP A 286 10.28 -17.15 -9.51
C ASP A 286 9.36 -16.81 -8.32
N THR A 287 9.01 -15.53 -8.08
CA THR A 287 8.10 -15.16 -6.97
C THR A 287 6.62 -15.51 -7.22
N GLN A 288 6.31 -16.05 -8.40
CA GLN A 288 4.95 -16.37 -8.82
C GLN A 288 4.31 -17.55 -8.05
N CYS A 289 5.05 -18.29 -7.23
CA CYS A 289 4.59 -19.58 -6.67
C CYS A 289 4.10 -19.48 -5.21
N VAL A 290 2.81 -19.76 -4.98
CA VAL A 290 2.17 -19.85 -3.64
C VAL A 290 1.63 -21.26 -3.36
N ASN A 291 1.27 -21.60 -2.12
CA ASN A 291 0.88 -22.97 -1.74
C ASN A 291 -0.52 -23.38 -2.26
N LYS A 292 -0.65 -24.63 -2.74
CA LYS A 292 -1.91 -25.23 -3.23
C LYS A 292 -3.04 -25.28 -2.20
N ASN A 293 -2.73 -25.35 -0.90
CA ASN A 293 -3.72 -25.52 0.16
C ASN A 293 -4.50 -24.23 0.49
N SER A 294 -4.38 -23.17 -0.31
CA SER A 294 -4.90 -21.82 -0.05
C SER A 294 -5.85 -21.30 -1.13
N MET A 295 -6.51 -22.18 -1.90
CA MET A 295 -7.01 -21.83 -3.24
C MET A 295 -8.51 -21.91 -3.52
N ALA A 296 -8.98 -20.94 -4.31
CA ALA A 296 -10.03 -21.09 -5.32
C ALA A 296 -9.99 -19.98 -6.39
N GLN A 297 -10.59 -20.26 -7.57
CA GLN A 297 -10.95 -19.38 -8.71
C GLN A 297 -9.94 -19.11 -9.85
N GLU A 298 -10.40 -19.30 -11.09
CA GLU A 298 -9.67 -18.91 -12.30
C GLU A 298 -9.67 -17.38 -12.48
N LEU A 299 -8.50 -16.75 -12.33
CA LEU A 299 -8.38 -15.33 -12.54
C LEU A 299 -8.35 -15.02 -14.05
N GLY A 300 -9.33 -14.23 -14.52
CA GLY A 300 -9.66 -14.09 -15.95
C GLY A 300 -8.67 -13.32 -16.82
N GLU A 301 -8.63 -13.69 -18.10
CA GLU A 301 -7.60 -13.30 -19.10
C GLU A 301 -7.72 -11.87 -19.68
N LYS A 302 -8.51 -10.97 -19.08
CA LYS A 302 -8.81 -9.65 -19.69
C LYS A 302 -8.86 -8.51 -18.68
N ILE A 303 -8.04 -7.49 -18.94
CA ILE A 303 -8.09 -6.19 -18.26
C ILE A 303 -9.39 -5.43 -18.58
N THR A 304 -9.97 -5.59 -19.77
CA THR A 304 -11.17 -4.85 -20.19
C THR A 304 -12.23 -5.75 -20.82
N TRP A 305 -13.51 -5.44 -20.56
CA TRP A 305 -14.67 -6.19 -21.08
C TRP A 305 -15.55 -5.30 -21.95
N GLU A 306 -16.19 -5.87 -22.98
CA GLU A 306 -17.01 -5.08 -23.92
C GLU A 306 -18.38 -4.76 -23.33
N THR A 307 -18.80 -3.50 -23.42
CA THR A 307 -20.07 -3.04 -22.84
C THR A 307 -21.26 -3.31 -23.76
N GLU A 308 -22.33 -3.85 -23.20
CA GLU A 308 -23.60 -4.04 -23.91
C GLU A 308 -24.72 -3.18 -23.28
N PRO A 309 -25.27 -2.17 -24.00
CA PRO A 309 -24.80 -1.64 -25.29
C PRO A 309 -23.51 -0.79 -25.17
N PRO A 310 -22.74 -0.60 -26.26
CA PRO A 310 -21.55 0.24 -26.26
C PRO A 310 -21.89 1.73 -26.08
N LYS A 311 -21.09 2.44 -25.27
CA LYS A 311 -21.29 3.85 -24.91
C LYS A 311 -20.36 4.78 -25.72
N GLY A 312 -20.70 4.99 -26.99
CA GLY A 312 -19.93 5.83 -27.91
C GLY A 312 -18.57 5.22 -28.25
N GLU A 313 -17.51 6.03 -28.26
CA GLU A 313 -16.14 5.55 -28.53
C GLU A 313 -15.50 4.79 -27.35
N PHE A 314 -16.04 4.89 -26.13
CA PHE A 314 -15.56 4.17 -24.95
C PHE A 314 -16.33 2.85 -24.79
N THR A 315 -16.03 1.88 -25.67
CA THR A 315 -16.78 0.63 -25.84
C THR A 315 -16.50 -0.45 -24.79
N ARG A 316 -15.61 -0.20 -23.83
CA ARG A 316 -15.17 -1.20 -22.85
C ARG A 316 -15.20 -0.70 -21.42
N LEU A 317 -15.52 -1.59 -20.49
CA LEU A 317 -15.44 -1.39 -19.05
C LEU A 317 -14.07 -1.81 -18.52
N PHE A 318 -13.48 -0.95 -17.71
CA PHE A 318 -12.36 -1.19 -16.82
C PHE A 318 -12.82 -0.90 -15.39
N THR A 319 -12.83 -1.91 -14.51
CA THR A 319 -13.18 -1.73 -13.10
C THR A 319 -11.91 -1.56 -12.28
N PHE A 320 -11.82 -0.54 -11.44
CA PHE A 320 -10.66 -0.28 -10.59
C PHE A 320 -11.11 -0.15 -9.13
N ALA A 321 -10.36 -0.69 -8.18
CA ALA A 321 -10.65 -0.51 -6.77
C ALA A 321 -9.39 -0.29 -5.94
N LEU A 322 -9.42 0.74 -5.10
CA LEU A 322 -8.44 0.99 -4.07
C LEU A 322 -8.75 0.07 -2.89
N LEU A 323 -7.78 -0.70 -2.41
CA LEU A 323 -7.96 -1.52 -1.22
C LEU A 323 -7.70 -0.69 0.05
N PRO A 324 -8.31 -1.05 1.19
CA PRO A 324 -7.88 -0.49 2.47
C PRO A 324 -6.43 -0.90 2.77
N GLN A 325 -5.72 -0.13 3.58
CA GLN A 325 -4.30 -0.40 3.89
C GLN A 325 -4.08 -1.81 4.48
N LYS A 326 -5.02 -2.27 5.32
CA LYS A 326 -5.05 -3.63 5.89
C LYS A 326 -5.20 -4.76 4.86
N GLY A 327 -5.63 -4.45 3.64
CA GLY A 327 -5.68 -5.36 2.49
C GLY A 327 -4.33 -5.62 1.83
N ALA A 328 -3.27 -4.96 2.29
CA ALA A 328 -1.88 -5.30 1.99
C ALA A 328 -1.09 -5.53 3.30
N LYS A 329 0.07 -6.19 3.19
CA LYS A 329 0.91 -6.61 4.31
C LYS A 329 2.31 -6.02 4.19
N VAL A 330 2.98 -5.96 5.34
CA VAL A 330 4.42 -5.70 5.39
C VAL A 330 5.18 -6.93 4.89
N HIS A 331 6.07 -6.72 3.92
CA HIS A 331 6.97 -7.72 3.36
C HIS A 331 8.43 -7.48 3.79
N THR A 332 8.90 -8.25 4.78
CA THR A 332 10.34 -8.39 5.02
C THR A 332 10.96 -9.29 3.92
N ARG A 333 12.28 -9.55 3.94
CA ARG A 333 12.95 -10.33 2.88
C ARG A 333 12.26 -11.65 2.54
N ASN A 334 11.92 -12.41 3.60
CA ASN A 334 11.53 -13.82 3.55
C ASN A 334 10.20 -14.13 4.26
N LYS A 335 9.49 -13.12 4.78
CA LYS A 335 8.23 -13.30 5.51
C LYS A 335 7.21 -12.22 5.14
N ILE A 336 5.95 -12.63 5.05
CA ILE A 336 4.79 -11.75 5.15
C ILE A 336 4.53 -11.58 6.64
N GLU A 337 4.43 -10.36 7.13
CA GLU A 337 4.13 -10.11 8.54
C GLU A 337 2.61 -10.13 8.80
N GLY A 338 2.23 -10.34 10.07
CA GLY A 338 0.82 -10.41 10.45
C GLY A 338 0.08 -9.08 10.30
N GLU A 339 0.80 -7.97 10.49
CA GLU A 339 0.23 -6.62 10.49
C GLU A 339 -0.07 -6.10 9.09
N GLY A 340 -1.14 -5.30 8.98
CA GLY A 340 -1.47 -4.57 7.76
C GLY A 340 -0.60 -3.33 7.57
N LEU A 341 -0.66 -2.69 6.40
CA LEU A 341 0.00 -1.40 6.21
C LEU A 341 -0.62 -0.32 7.11
N SER A 342 0.18 0.66 7.55
CA SER A 342 -0.25 1.75 8.43
C SER A 342 -0.37 3.12 7.73
N GLY A 343 -0.10 3.18 6.42
CA GLY A 343 0.08 4.41 5.66
C GLY A 343 -1.23 5.09 5.20
N PRO A 344 -1.16 6.04 4.25
CA PRO A 344 0.06 6.78 3.92
C PRO A 344 0.53 7.63 5.11
N ASN A 345 1.83 7.92 5.14
CA ASN A 345 2.44 8.90 6.04
C ASN A 345 2.37 10.32 5.46
N CYS A 346 2.45 10.45 4.14
CA CYS A 346 2.21 11.70 3.41
C CYS A 346 0.72 12.02 3.35
N ASP A 347 0.39 13.29 3.11
CA ASP A 347 -0.99 13.80 3.13
C ASP A 347 -1.94 13.04 2.17
N GLU A 348 -1.50 12.83 0.93
CA GLU A 348 -2.33 12.28 -0.15
C GLU A 348 -1.50 11.39 -1.10
N LEU A 349 -1.87 10.11 -1.23
CA LEU A 349 -1.56 9.30 -2.43
C LEU A 349 -2.71 9.46 -3.43
N TYR A 350 -2.45 9.35 -4.74
CA TYR A 350 -3.52 9.45 -5.74
C TYR A 350 -3.29 8.56 -6.97
N VAL A 351 -4.39 8.23 -7.64
CA VAL A 351 -4.42 7.62 -8.98
C VAL A 351 -5.12 8.58 -9.94
N LYS A 352 -4.51 8.88 -11.09
CA LYS A 352 -5.09 9.73 -12.14
C LYS A 352 -5.29 8.94 -13.43
N PHE A 353 -6.53 8.95 -13.92
CA PHE A 353 -6.94 8.34 -15.19
C PHE A 353 -7.12 9.44 -16.25
N PRO A 354 -6.35 9.43 -17.35
CA PRO A 354 -6.44 10.46 -18.39
C PRO A 354 -7.82 10.56 -19.05
N GLY A 355 -8.41 11.75 -19.09
CA GLY A 355 -9.76 12.02 -19.60
C GLY A 355 -9.93 11.81 -21.10
N SER A 356 -8.82 11.68 -21.83
CA SER A 356 -8.76 11.26 -23.24
C SER A 356 -8.93 9.75 -23.45
N SER A 357 -8.61 8.95 -22.43
CA SER A 357 -8.59 7.48 -22.46
C SER A 357 -9.65 6.83 -21.57
N PHE A 358 -10.20 7.57 -20.60
CA PHE A 358 -11.22 7.10 -19.67
C PHE A 358 -12.37 8.09 -19.52
N LYS A 359 -13.55 7.57 -19.14
CA LYS A 359 -14.65 8.32 -18.53
C LYS A 359 -15.17 7.55 -17.32
N LEU A 360 -15.45 8.25 -16.22
CA LEU A 360 -16.12 7.65 -15.07
C LEU A 360 -17.54 7.27 -15.48
N LEU A 361 -17.96 6.05 -15.17
CA LEU A 361 -19.34 5.62 -15.34
C LEU A 361 -20.12 5.96 -14.07
N VAL A 362 -21.04 6.90 -14.17
CA VAL A 362 -21.92 7.32 -13.06
C VAL A 362 -23.29 6.66 -13.21
N PRO A 363 -24.05 6.46 -12.13
CA PRO A 363 -25.46 6.14 -12.26
C PRO A 363 -26.14 7.26 -13.03
N GLY A 364 -27.00 6.91 -13.99
CA GLY A 364 -27.88 7.89 -14.62
C GLY A 364 -28.80 8.47 -13.55
N GLY A 365 -28.50 9.69 -13.11
CA GLY A 365 -29.45 10.46 -12.32
C GLY A 365 -30.75 10.55 -13.09
N SER A 366 -31.86 10.15 -12.47
CA SER A 366 -33.19 10.53 -12.96
C SER A 366 -33.15 12.04 -13.22
N ALA A 367 -33.44 12.45 -14.46
CA ALA A 367 -33.24 13.82 -14.93
C ALA A 367 -33.72 14.83 -13.87
N PRO A 368 -32.90 15.87 -13.56
CA PRO A 368 -33.11 16.74 -12.39
C PRO A 368 -34.58 17.16 -12.35
N PRO A 369 -35.28 16.80 -11.26
CA PRO A 369 -36.68 16.36 -11.31
C PRO A 369 -37.48 17.32 -12.16
N GLN A 370 -37.90 16.85 -13.34
CA GLN A 370 -38.72 17.65 -14.25
C GLN A 370 -39.85 18.23 -13.41
N VAL A 371 -39.98 19.56 -13.45
CA VAL A 371 -41.02 20.25 -12.69
C VAL A 371 -42.34 19.70 -13.17
N VAL A 372 -42.93 18.82 -12.37
CA VAL A 372 -44.22 18.21 -12.66
C VAL A 372 -45.22 19.33 -12.53
N GLU A 373 -45.54 19.93 -13.69
CA GLU A 373 -46.60 20.92 -13.82
C GLU A 373 -47.84 20.35 -13.13
N THR A 374 -48.24 21.02 -12.05
CA THR A 374 -49.02 20.38 -10.99
C THR A 374 -50.47 20.23 -11.43
N LEU A 375 -50.74 19.14 -12.15
CA LEU A 375 -52.09 18.66 -12.42
C LEU A 375 -52.83 18.48 -11.10
N GLU A 376 -54.09 18.92 -11.08
CA GLU A 376 -54.88 19.00 -9.86
C GLU A 376 -55.03 17.63 -9.18
N PRO A 377 -55.02 17.56 -7.84
CA PRO A 377 -55.03 16.30 -7.12
C PRO A 377 -56.33 15.53 -7.37
N PRO A 378 -56.27 14.21 -7.69
CA PRO A 378 -57.46 13.40 -7.81
C PRO A 378 -58.21 13.30 -6.47
N PRO A 379 -59.54 13.10 -6.48
CA PRO A 379 -60.37 13.09 -5.28
C PRO A 379 -59.95 12.00 -4.28
N PRO A 380 -60.12 12.25 -2.97
CA PRO A 380 -59.55 11.41 -1.91
C PRO A 380 -60.13 9.99 -1.92
N THR A 381 -59.25 8.99 -2.05
CA THR A 381 -59.58 7.57 -1.88
C THR A 381 -59.59 7.19 -0.39
N ALA A 382 -60.45 6.25 -0.02
CA ALA A 382 -60.73 5.91 1.39
C ALA A 382 -59.52 5.30 2.13
N PRO A 383 -59.48 5.38 3.48
CA PRO A 383 -58.32 4.93 4.26
C PRO A 383 -58.11 3.41 4.22
N SER A 384 -56.89 2.99 3.88
CA SER A 384 -56.45 1.61 4.07
C SER A 384 -55.89 1.42 5.50
N THR A 385 -56.14 0.25 6.09
CA THR A 385 -55.71 -0.06 7.47
C THR A 385 -54.21 -0.39 7.51
N PRO A 386 -53.43 0.14 8.47
CA PRO A 386 -52.00 -0.17 8.56
C PRO A 386 -51.76 -1.63 9.03
N PRO A 387 -50.72 -2.31 8.52
CA PRO A 387 -50.31 -3.63 9.02
C PRO A 387 -49.66 -3.54 10.42
N PRO A 388 -49.65 -4.64 11.20
CA PRO A 388 -49.13 -4.63 12.56
C PRO A 388 -47.61 -4.47 12.63
N VAL A 389 -47.15 -3.60 13.54
CA VAL A 389 -45.73 -3.40 13.85
C VAL A 389 -45.18 -4.61 14.60
N GLN A 390 -44.08 -5.19 14.13
CA GLN A 390 -43.30 -6.18 14.87
C GLN A 390 -42.26 -5.48 15.76
N PRO A 391 -42.04 -5.93 17.01
CA PRO A 391 -41.02 -5.38 17.89
C PRO A 391 -39.61 -5.78 17.43
N ALA A 392 -38.63 -4.91 17.64
CA ALA A 392 -37.22 -5.21 17.38
C ALA A 392 -36.58 -6.02 18.53
N GLU A 393 -35.67 -6.93 18.21
CA GLU A 393 -34.89 -7.68 19.20
C GLU A 393 -33.68 -6.87 19.69
N GLU A 394 -33.53 -6.70 21.00
CA GLU A 394 -32.38 -6.04 21.60
C GLU A 394 -31.18 -7.00 21.74
N GLY A 395 -30.13 -6.77 20.95
CA GLY A 395 -28.88 -7.55 20.96
C GLY A 395 -27.97 -7.31 22.18
N GLY A 396 -28.48 -7.52 23.40
CA GLY A 396 -27.83 -7.20 24.68
C GLY A 396 -26.64 -8.07 25.11
N GLY A 397 -25.82 -8.58 24.18
CA GLY A 397 -24.82 -9.63 24.47
C GLY A 397 -23.53 -9.20 25.19
N SER A 398 -23.02 -7.99 24.94
CA SER A 398 -21.63 -7.64 25.32
C SER A 398 -21.43 -7.26 26.80
N MET A 399 -22.37 -6.50 27.38
CA MET A 399 -22.25 -5.97 28.76
C MET A 399 -22.05 -7.06 29.81
N ALA A 400 -22.71 -8.21 29.67
CA ALA A 400 -22.61 -9.31 30.63
C ALA A 400 -21.19 -9.87 30.77
N ILE A 401 -20.45 -9.95 29.66
CA ILE A 401 -19.07 -10.48 29.64
C ILE A 401 -18.12 -9.51 30.37
N VAL A 402 -18.26 -8.20 30.12
CA VAL A 402 -17.46 -7.15 30.76
C VAL A 402 -17.65 -7.16 32.29
N VAL A 403 -18.89 -7.30 32.77
CA VAL A 403 -19.21 -7.37 34.21
C VAL A 403 -18.55 -8.58 34.87
N VAL A 404 -18.58 -9.76 34.23
CA VAL A 404 -17.94 -10.98 34.77
C VAL A 404 -16.42 -10.81 34.89
N ILE A 405 -15.76 -10.22 33.88
CA ILE A 405 -14.31 -9.96 33.91
C ILE A 405 -13.93 -9.04 35.08
N VAL A 406 -14.67 -7.94 35.28
CA VAL A 406 -14.41 -7.00 36.39
C VAL A 406 -14.54 -7.66 37.77
N ILE A 407 -15.52 -8.55 37.95
CA ILE A 407 -15.71 -9.30 39.20
C ILE A 407 -14.52 -10.24 39.46
N ILE A 408 -14.03 -10.95 38.44
CA ILE A 408 -12.88 -11.86 38.58
C ILE A 408 -11.61 -11.08 38.97
N VAL A 409 -11.35 -9.93 38.33
CA VAL A 409 -10.19 -9.07 38.65
C VAL A 409 -10.24 -8.57 40.11
N LEU A 410 -11.42 -8.17 40.60
CA LEU A 410 -11.61 -7.76 42.00
C LEU A 410 -11.34 -8.90 42.99
N ILE A 411 -11.81 -10.12 42.71
CA ILE A 411 -11.57 -11.29 43.56
C ILE A 411 -10.07 -11.60 43.63
N VAL A 412 -9.37 -11.60 42.49
CA VAL A 412 -7.92 -11.85 42.44
C VAL A 412 -7.13 -10.78 43.21
N ALA A 413 -7.51 -9.51 43.09
CA ALA A 413 -6.88 -8.42 43.83
C ALA A 413 -7.04 -8.56 45.36
N VAL A 414 -8.24 -8.91 45.84
CA VAL A 414 -8.50 -9.12 47.27
C VAL A 414 -7.75 -10.34 47.80
N VAL A 415 -7.80 -11.48 47.10
CA VAL A 415 -7.08 -12.70 47.52
C VAL A 415 -5.57 -12.47 47.52
N GLY A 416 -5.02 -11.80 46.51
CA GLY A 416 -3.60 -11.43 46.46
C GLY A 416 -3.19 -10.53 47.63
N GLY A 417 -3.96 -9.48 47.91
CA GLY A 417 -3.70 -8.58 49.05
C GLY A 417 -3.73 -9.28 50.40
N VAL A 418 -4.69 -10.17 50.62
CA VAL A 418 -4.80 -10.99 51.85
C VAL A 418 -3.60 -11.93 51.99
N LEU A 419 -3.17 -12.60 50.92
CA LEU A 419 -1.99 -13.48 50.95
C LEU A 419 -0.70 -12.70 51.25
N VAL A 420 -0.50 -11.53 50.63
CA VAL A 420 0.65 -10.65 50.93
C VAL A 420 0.64 -10.20 52.39
N PHE A 421 -0.54 -9.81 52.92
CA PHE A 421 -0.68 -9.43 54.33
C PHE A 421 -0.25 -10.57 55.27
N PHE A 422 -0.74 -11.79 55.07
CA PHE A 422 -0.39 -12.94 55.91
C PHE A 422 1.08 -13.37 55.79
N PHE A 423 1.69 -13.30 54.61
CA PHE A 423 3.08 -13.74 54.41
C PHE A 423 4.16 -12.69 54.75
N VAL A 424 3.86 -11.39 54.62
CA VAL A 424 4.83 -10.32 54.87
C VAL A 424 4.75 -9.81 56.31
N ILE A 425 3.55 -9.45 56.79
CA ILE A 425 3.40 -8.75 58.08
C ILE A 425 3.49 -9.71 59.27
N LYS A 426 3.02 -10.95 59.12
CA LYS A 426 3.02 -11.92 60.24
C LYS A 426 4.37 -12.63 60.48
N LYS A 427 5.48 -12.02 60.07
CA LYS A 427 6.83 -12.62 60.14
C LYS A 427 7.87 -11.79 60.90
N SER A 428 7.46 -10.71 61.55
CA SER A 428 8.30 -9.88 62.41
C SER A 428 8.00 -10.15 63.90
N GLU A 429 8.45 -11.30 64.39
CA GLU A 429 8.70 -11.47 65.83
C GLU A 429 10.14 -10.99 66.10
N PRO A 430 10.38 -10.11 67.10
CA PRO A 430 11.70 -9.53 67.33
C PRO A 430 12.55 -10.43 68.24
N ASP A 431 13.35 -11.33 67.65
CA ASP A 431 14.44 -11.97 68.37
C ASP A 431 15.46 -10.92 68.85
N ALA A 432 15.82 -10.99 70.13
CA ALA A 432 16.55 -9.93 70.82
C ALA A 432 18.01 -10.32 71.13
N VAL A 433 18.90 -9.32 71.06
CA VAL A 433 20.21 -9.22 71.76
C VAL A 433 21.21 -10.36 71.53
N GLU A 434 22.33 -10.02 70.86
CA GLU A 434 23.65 -10.03 71.51
C GLU A 434 24.60 -9.05 70.80
N GLU A 435 25.48 -8.41 71.58
CA GLU A 435 26.57 -7.53 71.08
C GLU A 435 27.92 -8.27 71.20
N ASP A 436 28.83 -8.05 70.25
CA ASP A 436 30.30 -8.03 70.40
C ASP A 436 30.98 -8.18 69.01
N TYR A 437 32.27 -7.87 68.79
CA TYR A 437 33.17 -6.82 69.29
C TYR A 437 34.44 -6.84 68.38
N PHE A 438 35.26 -5.78 68.39
CA PHE A 438 36.42 -5.56 67.49
C PHE A 438 36.09 -5.41 65.97
N GLY A 439 36.90 -4.71 65.17
CA GLY A 439 38.02 -3.84 65.55
C GLY A 439 39.03 -3.57 64.43
N THR A 440 38.96 -2.38 63.82
CA THR A 440 40.06 -1.61 63.17
C THR A 440 41.05 -2.26 62.19
N SER A 441 41.23 -1.62 61.03
CA SER A 441 42.58 -1.27 60.52
C SER A 441 42.51 -0.18 59.44
N LYS A 442 43.67 0.38 59.06
CA LYS A 442 43.84 1.64 58.29
C LYS A 442 44.53 1.41 56.93
N ALA A 443 44.54 2.48 56.13
CA ALA A 443 45.24 2.69 54.85
C ALA A 443 44.52 2.18 53.59
N GLY A 444 44.66 2.81 52.41
CA GLY A 444 45.35 4.07 52.13
C GLY A 444 46.19 4.01 50.85
N GLY A 445 45.79 4.73 49.80
CA GLY A 445 46.53 4.77 48.54
C GLY A 445 45.96 5.78 47.54
N THR A 446 46.76 6.78 47.16
CA THR A 446 46.44 7.78 46.13
C THR A 446 47.57 7.87 45.11
N THR A 447 47.24 8.00 43.83
CA THR A 447 48.23 8.28 42.77
C THR A 447 47.72 9.32 41.78
N LYS A 448 48.58 10.27 41.43
CA LYS A 448 48.36 11.32 40.42
C LYS A 448 49.54 11.34 39.43
N THR A 449 49.26 11.23 38.14
CA THR A 449 50.24 11.43 37.05
C THR A 449 49.49 11.56 35.72
N LYS A 450 49.87 12.40 34.75
CA LYS A 450 50.54 13.72 34.73
C LYS A 450 50.26 14.35 33.35
N ALA A 451 50.20 15.68 33.24
CA ALA A 451 49.97 16.36 31.95
C ALA A 451 51.23 16.41 31.06
N GLY A 452 51.03 16.66 29.76
CA GLY A 452 52.07 16.98 28.77
C GLY A 452 51.49 17.78 27.59
N THR A 453 52.15 18.87 27.17
CA THR A 453 51.57 19.87 26.25
C THR A 453 52.63 20.57 25.37
N THR A 454 52.52 20.44 24.04
CA THR A 454 53.19 21.25 22.98
C THR A 454 52.48 20.92 21.64
N VAL A 455 52.05 21.80 20.72
CA VAL A 455 52.28 23.21 20.32
C VAL A 455 53.27 23.39 19.15
N GLY A 456 52.78 23.98 18.03
CA GLY A 456 53.44 24.26 16.73
C GLY A 456 52.53 23.79 15.56
N ALA A 457 51.93 24.61 14.67
CA ALA A 457 52.39 25.72 13.81
C ALA A 457 53.24 25.22 12.61
N THR A 458 53.09 25.65 11.33
CA THR A 458 52.63 26.94 10.74
C THR A 458 51.92 26.75 9.34
N GLN A 459 51.52 27.85 8.67
CA GLN A 459 50.63 27.96 7.49
C GLN A 459 51.27 27.88 6.08
N ALA A 460 50.49 27.40 5.08
CA ALA A 460 50.37 27.87 3.66
C ALA A 460 49.22 27.10 2.94
N LYS A 461 48.41 27.54 1.94
CA LYS A 461 48.08 28.79 1.21
C LYS A 461 48.50 28.91 -0.28
N THR A 462 47.50 29.16 -1.17
CA THR A 462 47.57 29.46 -2.65
C THR A 462 48.06 28.31 -3.56
N GLY A 463 47.63 28.12 -4.82
CA GLY A 463 46.57 28.74 -5.67
C GLY A 463 46.78 28.48 -7.19
N GLY A 464 45.74 28.63 -8.04
CA GLY A 464 45.78 28.42 -9.53
C GLY A 464 45.16 27.08 -9.99
N LEU A 465 44.42 26.91 -11.10
CA LEU A 465 44.62 27.22 -12.55
C LEU A 465 45.82 26.47 -13.18
N THR A 466 45.77 25.86 -14.38
CA THR A 466 44.80 25.98 -15.51
C THR A 466 44.68 24.68 -16.35
N THR A 467 43.74 24.64 -17.29
CA THR A 467 43.55 23.59 -18.32
C THR A 467 44.64 23.51 -19.40
N VAL A 468 44.98 22.29 -19.85
CA VAL A 468 45.31 21.95 -21.25
C VAL A 468 44.77 20.54 -21.55
N GLY A 469 44.29 20.28 -22.77
CA GLY A 469 43.82 18.95 -23.21
C GLY A 469 44.69 18.31 -24.29
N THR A 470 44.40 17.07 -24.68
CA THR A 470 45.03 16.39 -25.83
C THR A 470 44.03 15.47 -26.53
N LYS A 471 44.24 15.18 -27.82
CA LYS A 471 43.24 14.61 -28.76
C LYS A 471 43.87 13.51 -29.64
N ALA A 472 43.03 12.59 -30.11
CA ALA A 472 43.28 11.53 -31.12
C ALA A 472 44.08 10.29 -30.66
N GLY A 473 43.79 9.13 -31.28
CA GLY A 473 44.34 7.82 -30.92
C GLY A 473 43.63 6.65 -31.61
N THR A 474 43.96 6.36 -32.88
CA THR A 474 43.13 5.58 -33.82
C THR A 474 44.03 4.81 -34.82
N THR A 475 43.74 3.59 -35.33
CA THR A 475 42.61 2.64 -35.14
C THR A 475 43.05 1.22 -35.56
N ALA A 476 42.63 0.12 -34.89
CA ALA A 476 42.60 -1.23 -35.51
C ALA A 476 41.90 -2.32 -34.65
N GLY A 477 41.40 -3.38 -35.30
CA GLY A 477 41.03 -4.65 -34.64
C GLY A 477 39.60 -5.15 -34.93
N GLY A 478 39.28 -5.53 -36.16
CA GLY A 478 37.96 -6.07 -36.52
C GLY A 478 38.02 -7.43 -37.21
N THR A 479 36.90 -8.16 -37.18
CA THR A 479 36.64 -9.31 -38.08
C THR A 479 35.12 -9.38 -38.32
N ALA A 480 34.70 -9.80 -39.52
CA ALA A 480 33.33 -9.66 -39.99
C ALA A 480 32.71 -10.98 -40.44
N LYS A 481 31.37 -11.02 -40.56
CA LYS A 481 30.70 -11.69 -41.69
C LYS A 481 29.23 -11.25 -41.89
N THR A 482 28.94 -10.81 -43.12
CA THR A 482 27.80 -11.14 -44.02
C THR A 482 26.43 -11.56 -43.46
N ALA A 483 25.29 -11.26 -44.11
CA ALA A 483 24.94 -10.35 -45.23
C ALA A 483 23.41 -10.43 -45.52
N ALA A 484 22.95 -9.66 -46.52
CA ALA A 484 21.63 -9.71 -47.17
C ALA A 484 20.43 -9.16 -46.37
N ALA A 485 19.44 -8.49 -46.98
CA ALA A 485 19.43 -7.78 -48.26
C ALA A 485 18.35 -6.67 -48.22
N ALA A 486 18.54 -5.56 -48.94
CA ALA A 486 17.60 -4.45 -48.97
C ALA A 486 17.42 -3.91 -50.39
N THR A 487 16.16 -3.67 -50.79
CA THR A 487 15.80 -3.22 -52.15
C THR A 487 15.42 -1.74 -52.16
N LYS A 488 15.91 -1.02 -53.17
CA LYS A 488 15.55 0.36 -53.56
C LYS A 488 14.05 0.47 -53.94
N ALA A 489 13.41 1.65 -54.02
CA ALA A 489 13.79 3.03 -53.68
C ALA A 489 12.52 3.92 -53.62
N GLY A 490 12.66 5.17 -53.17
CA GLY A 490 11.64 6.22 -53.34
C GLY A 490 12.19 7.59 -52.94
N THR A 491 12.32 8.53 -53.88
CA THR A 491 13.02 9.81 -53.67
C THR A 491 12.21 10.99 -54.21
N THR A 492 11.92 11.98 -53.35
CA THR A 492 11.63 13.38 -53.75
C THR A 492 11.89 14.27 -52.52
N VAL A 493 12.93 15.10 -52.55
CA VAL A 493 12.89 16.55 -52.88
C VAL A 493 12.10 17.37 -51.85
N GLY A 494 12.82 18.24 -51.13
CA GLY A 494 12.23 19.16 -50.15
C GLY A 494 11.96 20.56 -50.71
N GLY A 495 10.99 21.25 -50.10
CA GLY A 495 10.72 22.67 -50.33
C GLY A 495 11.04 23.50 -49.08
N LYS A 496 11.70 24.64 -49.25
CA LYS A 496 12.05 25.58 -48.17
C LYS A 496 11.79 27.00 -48.66
N THR A 497 10.94 27.75 -47.96
CA THR A 497 10.54 29.11 -48.38
C THR A 497 10.48 30.05 -47.18
N ALA A 498 10.85 31.31 -47.39
CA ALA A 498 10.69 32.40 -46.41
C ALA A 498 9.19 32.74 -46.22
N GLY A 499 8.74 33.44 -45.19
CA GLY A 499 9.48 34.33 -44.27
C GLY A 499 9.28 35.80 -44.67
N GLY A 500 8.11 36.36 -44.33
CA GLY A 500 7.67 37.68 -44.79
C GLY A 500 7.43 38.71 -43.68
N LYS A 501 8.13 39.85 -43.78
CA LYS A 501 7.59 41.18 -43.42
C LYS A 501 7.05 41.80 -44.75
N THR A 502 6.21 42.83 -44.80
CA THR A 502 6.05 43.98 -43.90
C THR A 502 4.68 44.65 -44.11
N ALA A 503 4.28 45.48 -43.13
CA ALA A 503 3.54 46.76 -43.25
C ALA A 503 2.08 46.76 -42.76
N GLY A 504 1.53 47.87 -42.25
CA GLY A 504 2.19 49.16 -41.94
C GLY A 504 1.40 50.39 -42.39
N GLY A 505 0.38 50.79 -41.63
CA GLY A 505 -0.48 51.96 -41.89
C GLY A 505 -1.96 51.63 -41.62
N GLY A 506 -2.81 52.57 -41.18
CA GLY A 506 -2.53 53.97 -40.84
C GLY A 506 -3.69 54.58 -40.04
N THR A 507 -3.47 55.77 -39.46
CA THR A 507 -4.44 56.46 -38.58
C THR A 507 -5.28 57.50 -39.31
N THR A 508 -6.59 57.54 -39.05
CA THR A 508 -7.39 58.76 -39.19
C THR A 508 -8.49 58.82 -38.14
N LYS A 509 -8.80 60.04 -37.68
CA LYS A 509 -9.85 60.30 -36.68
C LYS A 509 -11.24 60.34 -37.33
N LYS A 510 -12.26 60.02 -36.55
CA LYS A 510 -13.34 60.98 -36.32
C LYS A 510 -13.82 60.91 -34.87
#